data_AF-A0A534Q6U8-F1
#
_entry.id   AF-A0A534Q6U8-F1
#
_cell.length_a   1.000
_cell.length_b   1.000
_cell.length_c   1.000
_cell.angle_alpha   90.00
_cell.angle_beta   90.00
_cell.angle_gamma   90.00
#
_symmetry.space_group_name_H-M   'P 1'
#
loop_
_entity.id
_entity.type
_entity.pdbx_description
1 polymer ?
#
loop_
_entity_poly.entity_id
_entity_poly.type
_entity_poly.pdbx_seq_one_letter_code
_entity_poly.pdbx_strand_id
1 'polypeptide(L)'
;MSHAAVADEHVLEPTESPLTPESWGKLGMWVFLCADAMSFGGLLAGYGALRYGDPTWPRPSSILGIQLTALMTFLLICSSVTMVEALAAIRQGDKSGLRKFLALTILGGIMFLCL
;
A
#
# COMPACT_ATOMS: atom_id res chain seq x y z
N MET A 1 -44.38 25.31 20.77
CA MET A 1 -42.95 25.30 21.13
C MET A 1 -42.54 23.83 21.28
N SER A 2 -42.42 22.97 20.27
CA SER A 2 -41.68 22.97 18.99
C SER A 2 -40.24 23.46 19.10
N HIS A 3 -39.34 22.58 19.56
CA HIS A 3 -38.20 22.13 18.76
C HIS A 3 -37.64 20.86 19.42
N ALA A 4 -38.14 19.72 18.95
CA ALA A 4 -37.59 18.41 19.24
C ALA A 4 -36.34 18.17 18.38
N ALA A 5 -35.40 17.40 18.94
CA ALA A 5 -34.43 16.56 18.24
C ALA A 5 -33.64 17.24 17.10
N VAL A 6 -32.53 17.88 17.46
CA VAL A 6 -31.38 18.01 16.54
C VAL A 6 -30.85 16.59 16.36
N ALA A 7 -31.31 15.94 15.29
CA ALA A 7 -30.74 14.71 14.80
C ALA A 7 -29.26 14.96 14.50
N ASP A 8 -28.43 14.13 15.11
CA ASP A 8 -27.03 13.93 14.75
C ASP A 8 -27.00 13.51 13.29
N GLU A 9 -26.77 14.47 12.39
CA GLU A 9 -26.60 14.27 10.95
C GLU A 9 -25.21 13.67 10.74
N HIS A 10 -25.02 12.45 11.26
CA HIS A 10 -23.89 11.60 10.97
C HIS A 10 -23.94 11.34 9.46
N VAL A 11 -23.16 12.11 8.71
CA VAL A 11 -22.89 11.97 7.28
C VAL A 11 -22.76 10.48 6.99
N LEU A 12 -23.83 9.89 6.45
CA LEU A 12 -23.84 8.51 6.01
C LEU A 12 -22.96 8.50 4.77
N GLU A 13 -21.68 8.21 4.96
CA GLU A 13 -20.81 7.76 3.87
C GLU A 13 -21.61 6.69 3.12
N PRO A 14 -21.83 6.80 1.79
CA PRO A 14 -22.61 5.81 1.06
C PRO A 14 -21.98 4.45 1.30
N THR A 15 -22.58 3.64 2.17
CA THR A 15 -22.12 2.30 2.46
C THR A 15 -22.30 1.53 1.16
N GLU A 16 -21.23 1.45 0.37
CA GLU A 16 -21.21 0.70 -0.87
C GLU A 16 -21.72 -0.70 -0.53
N SER A 17 -22.96 -1.00 -0.92
CA SER A 17 -23.59 -2.27 -0.59
C SER A 17 -22.70 -3.36 -1.17
N PRO A 18 -22.18 -4.31 -0.38
CA PRO A 18 -21.05 -5.15 -0.79
C PRO A 18 -21.30 -6.03 -2.02
N LEU A 19 -22.52 -6.09 -2.53
CA LEU A 19 -22.99 -7.08 -3.51
C LEU A 19 -23.75 -6.47 -4.70
N THR A 20 -23.27 -5.34 -5.25
CA THR A 20 -23.74 -4.84 -6.56
C THR A 20 -22.83 -5.35 -7.69
N PRO A 21 -23.29 -5.46 -8.95
CA PRO A 21 -22.46 -5.89 -10.08
C PRO A 21 -21.16 -5.05 -10.27
N GLU A 22 -21.12 -3.82 -9.77
CA GLU A 22 -19.93 -2.94 -9.78
C GLU A 22 -18.88 -3.31 -8.71
N SER A 23 -19.24 -4.00 -7.63
CA SER A 23 -18.35 -4.26 -6.48
C SER A 23 -17.47 -5.51 -6.64
N TRP A 24 -17.77 -6.40 -7.60
CA TRP A 24 -17.04 -7.66 -7.79
C TRP A 24 -15.56 -7.47 -8.12
N GLY A 25 -15.21 -6.43 -8.88
CA GLY A 25 -13.81 -6.10 -9.20
C GLY A 25 -13.01 -5.68 -7.97
N LYS A 26 -13.62 -4.88 -7.09
CA LYS A 26 -13.02 -4.46 -5.81
C LYS A 26 -12.84 -5.67 -4.89
N LEU A 27 -13.86 -6.52 -4.77
CA LEU A 27 -13.79 -7.76 -3.98
C LEU A 27 -12.69 -8.70 -4.51
N GLY A 28 -12.58 -8.86 -5.84
CA GLY A 28 -11.51 -9.63 -6.47
C GLY A 28 -10.11 -9.10 -6.13
N MET A 29 -9.93 -7.77 -6.12
CA MET A 29 -8.67 -7.15 -5.70
C MET A 29 -8.35 -7.44 -4.23
N TRP A 30 -9.33 -7.38 -3.32
CA TRP A 30 -9.12 -7.73 -1.91
C TRP A 30 -8.69 -9.18 -1.73
N VAL A 31 -9.35 -10.12 -2.41
CA VAL A 31 -8.98 -11.54 -2.36
C VAL A 31 -7.57 -11.76 -2.92
N PHE A 32 -7.23 -11.10 -4.03
CA PHE A 32 -5.89 -11.14 -4.62
C PHE A 32 -4.81 -10.62 -3.65
N LEU A 33 -5.03 -9.47 -3.02
CA LEU A 33 -4.10 -8.90 -2.05
C LEU A 33 -3.92 -9.81 -0.82
N CYS A 34 -4.99 -10.45 -0.34
CA CYS A 34 -4.90 -11.44 0.73
C CYS A 34 -4.06 -12.66 0.31
N ALA A 35 -4.22 -13.16 -0.92
CA ALA A 35 -3.44 -14.28 -1.43
C ALA A 35 -1.94 -13.93 -1.58
N ASP A 36 -1.63 -12.73 -2.05
CA ASP A 36 -0.25 -12.22 -2.14
C ASP A 36 0.38 -12.08 -0.74
N ALA A 37 -0.37 -11.53 0.22
CA ALA A 37 0.07 -11.43 1.62
C ALA A 37 0.35 -12.81 2.25
N MET A 38 -0.49 -13.81 1.98
CA MET A 38 -0.24 -15.20 2.43
C MET A 38 1.01 -15.80 1.78
N SER A 39 1.26 -15.49 0.51
CA SER A 39 2.47 -15.93 -0.21
C SER A 39 3.74 -15.36 0.43
N PHE A 40 3.76 -14.06 0.74
CA PHE A 40 4.84 -13.44 1.52
C PHE A 40 4.94 -14.01 2.94
N GLY A 41 3.81 -14.32 3.58
CA GLY A 41 3.76 -14.98 4.88
C GLY A 41 4.48 -16.34 4.88
N GLY A 42 4.28 -17.13 3.82
CA GLY A 42 5.01 -18.39 3.61
C GLY A 42 6.52 -18.19 3.47
N LEU A 43 6.95 -17.18 2.71
CA LEU A 43 8.38 -16.84 2.56
C LEU A 43 9.00 -16.41 3.90
N LEU A 44 8.31 -15.59 4.69
CA LEU A 44 8.77 -15.15 6.02
C LEU A 44 8.82 -16.30 7.02
N ALA A 45 7.82 -17.18 7.03
CA ALA A 45 7.82 -18.38 7.86
C ALA A 45 8.98 -19.32 7.50
N GLY A 46 9.26 -19.49 6.20
CA GLY A 46 10.41 -20.23 5.71
C GLY A 46 11.74 -19.63 6.18
N TYR A 47 11.91 -18.31 6.06
CA TYR A 47 13.08 -17.60 6.61
C TYR A 47 13.20 -17.81 8.13
N GLY A 48 12.11 -17.71 8.88
CA GLY A 48 12.10 -17.94 10.33
C GLY A 48 12.51 -19.36 10.72
N ALA A 49 12.03 -20.37 10.00
CA ALA A 49 12.39 -21.76 10.22
C ALA A 49 13.88 -22.02 9.97
N LEU A 50 14.42 -21.49 8.86
CA LEU A 50 15.86 -21.56 8.57
C LEU A 50 16.68 -20.86 9.66
N ARG A 51 16.23 -19.67 10.10
CA ARG A 51 16.91 -18.88 11.13
C ARG A 51 16.97 -19.59 12.48
N TYR A 52 15.91 -20.33 12.83
CA TYR A 52 15.83 -21.11 14.06
C TYR A 52 16.69 -22.38 14.01
N GLY A 53 16.81 -23.01 12.84
CA GLY A 53 17.53 -24.27 12.66
C GLY A 53 19.06 -24.15 12.64
N ASP A 54 19.62 -22.96 12.44
CA ASP A 54 21.07 -22.75 12.35
C ASP A 54 21.62 -21.93 13.54
N PRO A 55 22.44 -22.56 14.42
CA PRO A 55 23.01 -21.92 15.60
C PRO A 55 24.14 -20.92 15.28
N THR A 56 24.68 -20.91 14.06
CA THR A 56 25.82 -20.09 13.62
C THR A 56 25.44 -19.08 12.53
N TRP A 57 24.34 -18.36 12.73
CA TRP A 57 23.86 -17.38 11.75
C TRP A 57 24.86 -16.23 11.52
N PRO A 58 25.09 -15.83 10.26
CA PRO A 58 26.02 -14.75 9.95
C PRO A 58 25.55 -13.39 10.49
N ARG A 59 26.52 -12.54 10.84
CA ARG A 59 26.25 -11.19 11.33
C ARG A 59 25.68 -10.31 10.21
N PRO A 60 24.48 -9.70 10.37
CA PRO A 60 23.85 -8.92 9.32
C PRO A 60 24.68 -7.71 8.84
N SER A 61 25.47 -7.11 9.74
CA SER A 61 26.22 -5.88 9.47
C SER A 61 27.37 -6.04 8.47
N SER A 62 27.87 -7.25 8.22
CA SER A 62 28.95 -7.51 7.25
C SER A 62 28.44 -7.79 5.85
N ILE A 63 27.12 -7.96 5.68
CA ILE A 63 26.51 -8.45 4.42
C ILE A 63 25.47 -7.46 3.90
N LEU A 64 24.76 -6.78 4.81
CA LEU A 64 23.72 -5.82 4.47
C LEU A 64 24.28 -4.40 4.44
N GLY A 65 24.17 -3.74 3.28
CA GLY A 65 24.40 -2.30 3.15
C GLY A 65 23.25 -1.50 3.75
N ILE A 66 23.23 -1.35 5.09
CA ILE A 66 22.13 -0.74 5.84
C ILE A 66 21.73 0.63 5.27
N GLN A 67 22.71 1.46 4.91
CA GLN A 67 22.47 2.79 4.33
C GLN A 67 21.76 2.71 2.96
N LEU A 68 22.16 1.77 2.11
CA LEU A 68 21.55 1.55 0.79
C LEU A 68 20.13 1.01 0.93
N THR A 69 19.93 0.00 1.78
CA THR A 69 18.61 -0.58 2.04
C THR A 69 17.65 0.44 2.67
N ALA A 70 18.14 1.30 3.57
CA ALA A 70 17.35 2.38 4.16
C ALA A 70 16.96 3.43 3.11
N LEU A 71 17.89 3.81 2.22
CA LEU A 71 17.60 4.73 1.11
C LEU A 71 16.54 4.16 0.16
N MET A 72 16.66 2.89 -0.23
CA MET A 72 15.67 2.22 -1.09
C MET A 72 14.28 2.18 -0.45
N THR A 73 14.23 1.89 0.85
CA THR A 73 12.97 1.84 1.60
C THR A 73 12.33 3.23 1.71
N PHE A 74 13.14 4.25 2.04
CA PHE A 74 12.69 5.63 2.07
C PHE A 74 12.09 6.07 0.73
N LEU A 75 12.76 5.72 -0.37
CA LEU A 75 12.30 6.01 -1.72
C LEU A 75 10.96 5.34 -2.03
N LEU A 76 10.78 4.05 -1.70
CA LEU A 76 9.50 3.36 -1.87
C LEU A 76 8.36 3.98 -1.06
N ILE A 77 8.63 4.39 0.18
CA ILE A 77 7.63 5.07 1.02
C ILE A 77 7.22 6.40 0.37
N CYS A 78 8.18 7.22 -0.07
CA CYS A 78 7.89 8.44 -0.81
C CYS A 78 7.08 8.17 -2.09
N SER A 79 7.44 7.12 -2.83
CA SER A 79 6.70 6.69 -4.03
C SER A 79 5.29 6.20 -3.74
N SER A 80 5.01 5.68 -2.55
CA SER A 80 3.66 5.30 -2.12
C SER A 80 2.80 6.54 -1.88
N VAL A 81 3.35 7.56 -1.21
CA VAL A 81 2.66 8.84 -0.99
C VAL A 81 2.27 9.50 -2.31
N THR A 82 3.13 9.43 -3.32
CA THR A 82 2.85 10.06 -4.63
C THR A 82 1.71 9.38 -5.37
N MET A 83 1.46 8.09 -5.14
CA MET A 83 0.29 7.39 -5.67
C MET A 83 -1.00 7.88 -5.00
N VAL A 84 -0.99 8.11 -3.68
CA VAL A 84 -2.14 8.64 -2.94
C VAL A 84 -2.49 10.05 -3.39
N GLU A 85 -1.50 10.91 -3.63
CA GLU A 85 -1.70 12.25 -4.22
C GLU A 85 -2.27 12.17 -5.64
N ALA A 86 -1.83 11.20 -6.45
CA ALA A 86 -2.41 10.95 -7.76
C ALA A 86 -3.90 10.59 -7.68
N LEU A 87 -4.27 9.77 -6.69
CA LEU A 87 -5.65 9.40 -6.39
C LEU A 87 -6.48 10.61 -5.91
N ALA A 88 -5.89 11.49 -5.10
CA ALA A 88 -6.54 12.73 -4.65
C ALA A 88 -6.81 13.67 -5.84
N ALA A 89 -5.85 13.84 -6.74
CA ALA A 89 -5.99 14.69 -7.93
C ALA A 89 -7.11 14.21 -8.87
N ILE A 90 -7.22 12.89 -9.10
CA ILE A 90 -8.30 12.36 -9.96
C ILE A 90 -9.68 12.46 -9.31
N ARG A 91 -9.78 12.35 -7.97
CA ARG A 91 -11.04 12.60 -7.24
C ARG A 91 -11.50 14.05 -7.37
N GLN A 92 -10.57 14.99 -7.52
CA GLN A 92 -10.87 16.41 -7.80
C GLN A 92 -11.09 16.71 -9.29
N GLY A 93 -11.04 15.69 -10.16
CA GLY A 93 -11.19 15.85 -11.61
C GLY A 93 -9.94 16.35 -12.35
N ASP A 94 -8.80 16.53 -11.67
CA ASP A 94 -7.57 17.00 -12.28
C ASP A 94 -6.77 15.85 -12.94
N LYS A 95 -7.00 15.68 -14.25
CA LYS A 95 -6.27 14.72 -15.10
C LYS A 95 -4.80 15.10 -15.31
N SER A 96 -4.42 16.37 -15.18
CA SER A 96 -3.03 16.82 -15.31
C SER A 96 -2.24 16.44 -14.06
N GLY A 97 -2.80 16.71 -12.88
CA GLY A 97 -2.27 16.27 -11.59
C GLY A 97 -2.07 14.75 -11.54
N LEU A 98 -3.08 13.97 -11.91
CA LEU A 98 -2.98 12.49 -11.99
C LEU A 98 -1.76 12.04 -12.80
N ARG A 99 -1.58 12.58 -14.01
CA ARG A 99 -0.48 12.18 -14.91
C ARG A 99 0.89 12.52 -14.32
N LYS A 100 1.04 13.69 -13.69
CA LYS A 100 2.30 14.11 -13.06
C LYS A 100 2.66 13.21 -11.89
N PHE A 101 1.73 12.97 -10.98
CA PHE A 101 1.97 12.14 -9.79
C PHE A 101 2.17 10.66 -10.14
N LEU A 102 1.45 10.15 -11.14
CA LEU A 102 1.65 8.78 -11.62
C LEU A 102 3.01 8.60 -12.31
N ALA A 103 3.44 9.57 -13.12
CA ALA A 103 4.77 9.56 -13.72
C ALA A 103 5.87 9.60 -12.65
N LEU A 104 5.69 10.39 -11.60
CA LEU A 104 6.63 10.46 -10.48
C LEU A 104 6.70 9.15 -9.68
N THR A 105 5.55 8.48 -9.51
CA THR A 105 5.48 7.14 -8.90
C THR A 105 6.22 6.10 -9.73
N ILE A 106 6.03 6.09 -11.06
CA ILE A 106 6.76 5.18 -11.96
C ILE A 106 8.27 5.44 -11.91
N LEU A 107 8.68 6.71 -11.91
CA LEU A 107 10.09 7.08 -11.83
C LEU A 107 10.72 6.65 -10.50
N GLY A 108 9.99 6.77 -9.39
CA GLY A 108 10.39 6.22 -8.10
C GLY A 108 10.58 4.69 -8.15
N GLY A 109 9.62 3.97 -8.73
CA GLY A 109 9.72 2.52 -8.91
C GLY A 109 10.91 2.09 -9.78
N ILE A 110 11.18 2.81 -10.88
CA ILE A 110 12.35 2.54 -11.74
C ILE A 110 13.65 2.82 -10.99
N MET A 111 13.72 3.92 -10.24
CA MET A 111 14.90 4.23 -9.44
C MET A 111 15.17 3.13 -8.40
N PHE A 112 14.14 2.58 -7.76
CA PHE A 112 14.26 1.45 -6.83
C PHE A 112 14.77 0.16 -7.52
N LEU A 113 14.35 -0.13 -8.75
CA LEU A 113 14.81 -1.32 -9.47
C LEU A 113 16.24 -1.19 -10.01
N CYS A 114 16.69 0.02 -10.31
CA CYS A 114 18.01 0.26 -10.90
C CYS A 114 19.14 0.42 -9.87
N LEU A 115 18.81 0.72 -8.61
CA LEU A 115 19.77 0.88 -7.51
C LEU A 115 20.05 -0.44 -6.79
#